data_AF-A0A7W2XXW9-F1
#
_entry.id   AF-A0A7W2XXW9-F1
#
_cell.length_a   1.000
_cell.length_b   1.000
_cell.length_c   1.000
_cell.angle_alpha   90.00
_cell.angle_beta   90.00
_cell.angle_gamma   90.00
#
_symmetry.space_group_name_H-M   'P 1'
#
loop_
_entity.id
_entity.type
_entity.pdbx_description
1 polymer ?
#
loop_
_entity_poly.entity_id
_entity_poly.type
_entity_poly.pdbx_seq_one_letter_code
_entity_poly.pdbx_strand_id
1 'polypeptide(L)'
;MMNIKLIVTFVAVTFTPFLFAQDNEQKISCDYPDNFLDGFSTKHKELQNLALEVGPKLCSNLLLITDEEVESFESTLFQYAEMAKRAVQDVYPEDIFPGVRKITETWEIQLKKYKHNFDYINPISIDPETKGMDQGKDRFKMRFKLQRDFEANLLFTIHDEHNNRCRQTSFGLDCYNAAENLKSAMKPAFSLVNNAILNNNDKRLSGLKSDWEEFIKVARYQSPLDVWFTTTLQKNKFSGIDLVGPPNWQAFLLRPSIVYENIHELEKGNRDDVSIAIEWIGFNWWKEGIGFSLTSIYHDRPETDALGYGITLHIKNKYSFGYVHRSDNNGSIFFNIDLLEFFGENKAVYKKYKEYL
;
A
#
# COMPACT_ATOMS: atom_id res chain seq x y z
N MET A 1 -32.82 -1.24 -43.68
CA MET A 1 -31.42 -1.14 -43.20
C MET A 1 -31.18 0.27 -42.68
N MET A 2 -31.10 0.45 -41.36
CA MET A 2 -30.74 1.72 -40.74
C MET A 2 -29.22 1.72 -40.47
N ASN A 3 -28.53 2.84 -40.69
CA ASN A 3 -27.06 2.86 -40.68
C ASN A 3 -26.49 2.71 -39.26
N ILE A 4 -26.00 1.51 -38.92
CA ILE A 4 -25.33 1.17 -37.65
C ILE A 4 -24.20 2.18 -37.31
N LYS A 5 -23.52 2.72 -38.33
CA LYS A 5 -22.50 3.78 -38.18
C LYS A 5 -22.99 4.98 -37.36
N LEU A 6 -24.27 5.36 -37.45
CA LEU A 6 -24.80 6.54 -36.77
C LEU A 6 -24.85 6.35 -35.24
N ILE A 7 -25.20 5.15 -34.77
CA ILE A 7 -25.31 4.83 -33.34
C ILE A 7 -23.93 4.84 -32.69
N VAL A 8 -22.94 4.23 -33.35
CA VAL A 8 -21.53 4.22 -32.88
C VAL A 8 -20.98 5.65 -32.79
N THR A 9 -21.27 6.51 -33.77
CA THR A 9 -20.85 7.93 -33.71
C THR A 9 -21.59 8.72 -32.63
N PHE A 10 -22.87 8.43 -32.35
CA PHE A 10 -23.62 9.19 -31.34
C PHE A 10 -23.12 8.92 -29.91
N VAL A 11 -22.85 7.66 -29.56
CA VAL A 11 -22.30 7.27 -28.26
C VAL A 11 -20.88 7.84 -28.05
N ALA A 12 -20.08 7.92 -29.12
CA ALA A 12 -18.71 8.44 -29.07
C ALA A 12 -18.60 9.97 -28.92
N VAL A 13 -19.71 10.73 -29.11
CA VAL A 13 -19.68 12.21 -29.13
C VAL A 13 -20.39 12.84 -27.92
N THR A 14 -21.36 12.17 -27.29
CA THR A 14 -22.02 12.69 -26.08
C THR A 14 -21.25 12.39 -24.79
N PHE A 15 -20.35 11.40 -24.79
CA PHE A 15 -19.34 11.23 -23.74
C PHE A 15 -18.06 12.02 -24.06
N THR A 16 -18.19 13.35 -24.16
CA THR A 16 -17.05 14.21 -23.78
C THR A 16 -16.68 13.85 -22.34
N PRO A 17 -15.45 13.38 -22.05
CA PRO A 17 -15.10 12.93 -20.71
C PRO A 17 -15.27 14.11 -19.74
N PHE A 18 -16.16 13.95 -18.77
CA PHE A 18 -16.33 14.95 -17.71
C PHE A 18 -14.99 15.18 -17.03
N LEU A 19 -14.60 16.44 -16.89
CA LEU A 19 -13.32 16.87 -16.32
C LEU A 19 -13.26 16.73 -14.79
N PHE A 20 -13.86 15.66 -14.25
CA PHE A 20 -13.87 15.29 -12.84
C PHE A 20 -12.73 14.34 -12.51
N ALA A 21 -11.51 14.79 -12.81
CA ALA A 21 -10.26 14.14 -12.42
C ALA A 21 -9.16 15.17 -12.09
N GLN A 22 -9.51 16.26 -11.39
CA GLN A 22 -8.53 17.00 -10.60
C GLN A 22 -8.20 16.19 -9.35
N ASP A 23 -7.43 15.12 -9.57
CA ASP A 23 -6.94 14.23 -8.54
C ASP A 23 -5.90 14.99 -7.69
N ASN A 24 -6.25 15.32 -6.45
CA ASN A 24 -5.29 15.74 -5.44
C ASN A 24 -4.54 14.49 -4.96
N GLU A 25 -3.71 13.95 -5.85
CA GLU A 25 -3.13 12.61 -5.73
C GLU A 25 -2.26 12.53 -4.46
N GLN A 26 -2.76 11.86 -3.43
CA GLN A 26 -2.16 11.85 -2.09
C GLN A 26 -0.98 10.89 -1.98
N LYS A 27 0.00 11.04 -2.88
CA LYS A 27 1.21 10.22 -2.93
C LYS A 27 2.08 10.49 -1.70
N ILE A 28 2.49 9.43 -1.00
CA ILE A 28 3.51 9.50 0.06
C ILE A 28 4.83 9.00 -0.54
N SER A 29 5.77 9.93 -0.72
CA SER A 29 7.09 9.60 -1.28
C SER A 29 7.90 8.76 -0.32
N CYS A 30 8.44 7.65 -0.82
CA CYS A 30 9.36 6.76 -0.08
C CYS A 30 10.82 6.84 -0.56
N ASP A 31 11.14 7.81 -1.42
CA ASP A 31 12.50 8.16 -1.80
C ASP A 31 13.17 9.11 -0.78
N TYR A 32 14.51 9.01 -0.68
CA TYR A 32 15.30 10.04 0.01
C TYR A 32 15.42 11.29 -0.87
N PRO A 33 15.37 12.51 -0.29
CA PRO A 33 15.70 13.72 -1.04
C PRO A 33 17.19 13.75 -1.42
N ASP A 34 17.52 14.50 -2.48
CA ASP A 34 18.90 14.81 -2.83
C ASP A 34 19.68 15.34 -1.60
N ASN A 35 20.93 14.92 -1.48
CA ASN A 35 21.85 15.30 -0.39
C ASN A 35 21.34 14.94 1.04
N PHE A 36 20.43 13.98 1.18
CA PHE A 36 19.92 13.50 2.48
C PHE A 36 21.02 13.18 3.51
N LEU A 37 22.19 12.70 3.06
CA LEU A 37 23.31 12.30 3.92
C LEU A 37 24.20 13.44 4.42
N ASP A 38 24.05 14.67 3.91
CA ASP A 38 24.94 15.80 4.26
C ASP A 38 24.86 16.16 5.75
N GLY A 39 23.76 15.82 6.41
CA GLY A 39 23.58 15.96 7.86
C GLY A 39 23.98 14.75 8.69
N PHE A 40 24.42 13.63 8.09
CA PHE A 40 24.56 12.32 8.76
C PHE A 40 25.95 11.69 8.57
N SER A 41 27.02 12.44 8.86
CA SER A 41 28.37 11.89 8.87
C SER A 41 28.56 10.85 9.99
N THR A 42 29.02 9.65 9.63
CA THR A 42 29.28 8.54 10.56
C THR A 42 30.49 7.72 10.11
N LYS A 43 31.11 7.01 11.07
CA LYS A 43 32.17 6.02 10.82
C LYS A 43 31.60 4.61 10.58
N HIS A 44 30.39 4.32 11.06
CA HIS A 44 29.71 3.04 10.83
C HIS A 44 29.07 3.01 9.42
N LYS A 45 29.90 3.05 8.36
CA LYS A 45 29.45 3.20 6.97
C LYS A 45 28.67 2.00 6.43
N GLU A 46 29.03 0.78 6.82
CA GLU A 46 28.26 -0.42 6.43
C GLU A 46 26.84 -0.37 7.00
N LEU A 47 26.70 -0.02 8.28
CA LEU A 47 25.40 0.16 8.94
C LEU A 47 24.58 1.30 8.30
N GLN A 48 25.24 2.39 7.89
CA GLN A 48 24.58 3.49 7.17
C GLN A 48 24.06 3.07 5.79
N ASN A 49 24.86 2.31 5.03
CA ASN A 49 24.46 1.80 3.72
C ASN A 49 23.26 0.83 3.85
N LEU A 50 23.31 -0.05 4.85
CA LEU A 50 22.22 -0.98 5.12
C LEU A 50 20.96 -0.27 5.66
N ALA A 51 21.11 0.79 6.45
CA ALA A 51 20.00 1.65 6.87
C ALA A 51 19.36 2.40 5.69
N LEU A 52 20.15 2.78 4.67
CA LEU A 52 19.64 3.38 3.43
C LEU A 52 18.86 2.36 2.58
N GLU A 53 19.28 1.09 2.52
CA GLU A 53 18.49 0.06 1.84
C GLU A 53 17.18 -0.27 2.58
N VAL A 54 17.22 -0.30 3.91
CA VAL A 54 16.05 -0.59 4.76
C VAL A 54 15.00 0.52 4.72
N GLY A 55 15.38 1.79 4.61
CA GLY A 55 14.44 2.91 4.76
C GLY A 55 13.29 2.96 3.74
N PRO A 56 13.57 2.89 2.42
CA PRO A 56 12.52 2.83 1.40
C PRO A 56 11.66 1.59 1.55
N LYS A 57 12.27 0.43 1.84
CA LYS A 57 11.57 -0.83 2.11
C LYS A 57 10.61 -0.69 3.31
N LEU A 58 11.06 -0.14 4.44
CA LEU A 58 10.22 0.16 5.61
C LEU A 58 9.09 1.16 5.31
N CYS A 59 9.32 2.10 4.40
CA CYS A 59 8.33 3.10 4.02
C CYS A 59 7.24 2.53 3.12
N SER A 60 7.59 1.84 2.02
CA SER A 60 6.60 1.20 1.14
C SER A 60 5.86 0.06 1.85
N ASN A 61 6.58 -0.73 2.66
CA ASN A 61 6.01 -1.81 3.45
C ASN A 61 5.32 -1.35 4.74
N LEU A 62 5.03 -0.06 4.97
CA LEU A 62 4.15 0.37 6.07
C LEU A 62 2.77 -0.33 6.05
N LEU A 63 2.36 -0.88 4.90
CA LEU A 63 1.13 -1.65 4.72
C LEU A 63 1.30 -3.18 4.84
N LEU A 64 2.53 -3.73 4.76
CA LEU A 64 2.94 -5.13 5.00
C LEU A 64 2.12 -6.23 4.26
N ILE A 65 2.35 -6.48 2.96
CA ILE A 65 1.36 -7.25 2.13
C ILE A 65 1.81 -8.54 1.43
N THR A 66 2.85 -8.59 0.58
CA THR A 66 3.13 -9.80 -0.25
C THR A 66 4.26 -10.67 0.32
N ASP A 67 4.18 -11.99 0.06
CA ASP A 67 5.12 -12.96 0.62
C ASP A 67 6.55 -12.85 0.04
N GLU A 68 6.70 -12.45 -1.23
CA GLU A 68 8.00 -12.30 -1.91
C GLU A 68 8.71 -10.98 -1.52
N GLU A 69 7.95 -9.88 -1.37
CA GLU A 69 8.46 -8.67 -0.72
C GLU A 69 8.85 -8.93 0.72
N VAL A 70 8.04 -9.72 1.46
CA VAL A 70 8.30 -10.14 2.84
C VAL A 70 9.64 -10.86 2.97
N GLU A 71 10.03 -11.76 2.06
CA GLU A 71 11.35 -12.40 2.13
C GLU A 71 12.51 -11.41 1.91
N SER A 72 12.39 -10.50 0.93
CA SER A 72 13.39 -9.46 0.68
C SER A 72 13.48 -8.43 1.81
N PHE A 73 12.33 -8.08 2.38
CA PHE A 73 12.19 -7.17 3.52
C PHE A 73 12.74 -7.79 4.80
N GLU A 74 12.37 -9.03 5.13
CA GLU A 74 12.91 -9.77 6.27
C GLU A 74 14.42 -9.90 6.17
N SER A 75 14.95 -10.29 5.01
CA SER A 75 16.39 -10.42 4.80
C SER A 75 17.12 -9.11 5.12
N THR A 76 16.73 -7.98 4.52
CA THR A 76 17.41 -6.70 4.77
C THR A 76 17.15 -6.16 6.18
N LEU A 77 15.91 -6.21 6.69
CA LEU A 77 15.56 -5.73 8.03
C LEU A 77 16.25 -6.55 9.12
N PHE A 78 16.38 -7.87 8.96
CA PHE A 78 16.97 -8.74 9.97
C PHE A 78 18.50 -8.62 9.98
N GLN A 79 19.13 -8.45 8.81
CA GLN A 79 20.54 -8.08 8.71
C GLN A 79 20.79 -6.71 9.36
N TYR A 80 19.94 -5.71 9.10
CA TYR A 80 20.03 -4.40 9.73
C TYR A 80 19.86 -4.46 11.25
N ALA A 81 18.83 -5.14 11.74
CA ALA A 81 18.56 -5.31 13.16
C ALA A 81 19.75 -5.97 13.89
N GLU A 82 20.35 -6.99 13.28
CA GLU A 82 21.53 -7.65 13.85
C GLU A 82 22.78 -6.75 13.79
N MET A 83 23.06 -6.09 12.66
CA MET A 83 24.22 -5.20 12.52
C MET A 83 24.11 -3.98 13.45
N ALA A 84 22.92 -3.40 13.59
CA ALA A 84 22.66 -2.30 14.51
C ALA A 84 22.81 -2.74 15.97
N LYS A 85 22.26 -3.91 16.35
CA LYS A 85 22.47 -4.52 17.68
C LYS A 85 23.96 -4.67 17.98
N ARG A 86 24.72 -5.31 17.08
CA ARG A 86 26.17 -5.52 17.24
C ARG A 86 26.90 -4.18 17.39
N ALA A 87 26.69 -3.22 16.50
CA ALA A 87 27.34 -1.91 16.57
C ALA A 87 27.07 -1.15 17.88
N VAL A 88 25.86 -1.25 18.45
CA VAL A 88 25.55 -0.65 19.77
C VAL A 88 26.23 -1.42 20.90
N GLN A 89 26.24 -2.76 20.87
CA GLN A 89 26.89 -3.62 21.88
C GLN A 89 28.42 -3.51 21.84
N ASP A 90 29.02 -3.33 20.67
CA ASP A 90 30.47 -3.13 20.51
C ASP A 90 30.89 -1.79 21.14
N VAL A 91 30.16 -0.70 20.83
CA VAL A 91 30.43 0.63 21.38
C VAL A 91 30.17 0.70 22.89
N TYR A 92 29.10 0.08 23.37
CA TYR A 92 28.66 0.09 24.77
C TYR A 92 28.60 -1.35 25.34
N PRO A 93 29.77 -1.96 25.62
CA PRO A 93 29.83 -3.36 26.01
C PRO A 93 29.31 -3.60 27.43
N GLU A 94 28.67 -4.77 27.63
CA GLU A 94 27.94 -5.16 28.85
C GLU A 94 28.80 -5.13 30.13
N ASP A 95 30.13 -5.24 30.01
CA ASP A 95 31.07 -5.18 31.15
C ASP A 95 31.14 -3.78 31.79
N ILE A 96 30.90 -2.73 31.00
CA ILE A 96 30.89 -1.32 31.43
C ILE A 96 29.48 -0.70 31.39
N PHE A 97 28.60 -1.21 30.52
CA PHE A 97 27.22 -0.74 30.33
C PHE A 97 26.20 -1.87 30.56
N PRO A 98 26.07 -2.41 31.78
CA PRO A 98 25.24 -3.58 32.07
C PRO A 98 23.77 -3.35 31.69
N GLY A 99 23.22 -4.27 30.89
CA GLY A 99 21.86 -4.23 30.38
C GLY A 99 21.77 -3.75 28.93
N VAL A 100 22.81 -3.14 28.35
CA VAL A 100 22.78 -2.69 26.95
C VAL A 100 22.60 -3.87 25.99
N ARG A 101 23.15 -5.03 26.30
CA ARG A 101 22.87 -6.26 25.54
C ARG A 101 21.37 -6.58 25.57
N LYS A 102 20.76 -6.61 26.77
CA LYS A 102 19.33 -6.93 26.94
C LYS A 102 18.41 -5.97 26.19
N ILE A 103 18.61 -4.65 26.30
CA ILE A 103 17.74 -3.67 25.62
C ILE A 103 17.88 -3.74 24.10
N THR A 104 19.09 -4.01 23.58
CA THR A 104 19.31 -4.15 22.13
C THR A 104 18.81 -5.48 21.58
N GLU A 105 18.84 -6.57 22.36
CA GLU A 105 18.17 -7.84 22.05
C GLU A 105 16.64 -7.70 22.05
N THR A 106 16.05 -7.03 23.05
CA THR A 106 14.61 -6.71 23.04
C THR A 106 14.23 -5.90 21.80
N TRP A 107 15.04 -4.91 21.40
CA TRP A 107 14.80 -4.12 20.20
C TRP A 107 14.95 -4.90 18.91
N GLU A 108 15.95 -5.77 18.78
CA GLU A 108 16.08 -6.69 17.64
C GLU A 108 14.83 -7.57 17.51
N ILE A 109 14.33 -8.12 18.62
CA ILE A 109 13.09 -8.90 18.67
C ILE A 109 11.86 -8.05 18.32
N GLN A 110 11.84 -6.76 18.69
CA GLN A 110 10.79 -5.81 18.31
C GLN A 110 10.77 -5.57 16.80
N LEU A 111 11.94 -5.37 16.16
CA LEU A 111 12.06 -5.27 14.70
C LEU A 111 11.62 -6.57 14.01
N LYS A 112 12.08 -7.73 14.49
CA LYS A 112 11.76 -9.05 13.93
C LYS A 112 10.29 -9.47 14.10
N LYS A 113 9.51 -8.79 14.96
CA LYS A 113 8.08 -9.05 15.21
C LYS A 113 7.12 -8.17 14.38
N TYR A 114 7.59 -7.51 13.33
CA TYR A 114 6.82 -6.57 12.51
C TYR A 114 5.42 -7.06 12.06
N LYS A 115 5.25 -8.37 11.79
CA LYS A 115 3.95 -8.98 11.43
C LYS A 115 2.87 -8.90 12.52
N HIS A 116 3.24 -8.61 13.77
CA HIS A 116 2.33 -8.65 14.92
C HIS A 116 1.87 -7.28 15.41
N ASN A 117 2.67 -6.22 15.22
CA ASN A 117 2.35 -4.87 15.69
C ASN A 117 3.22 -3.81 14.97
N PHE A 118 2.84 -2.54 15.11
CA PHE A 118 3.63 -1.40 14.62
C PHE A 118 4.76 -0.99 15.59
N ASP A 119 5.39 -1.93 16.31
CA ASP A 119 6.53 -1.57 17.18
C ASP A 119 7.85 -1.56 16.42
N TYR A 120 7.96 -2.30 15.32
CA TYR A 120 9.15 -2.33 14.45
C TYR A 120 9.55 -0.98 13.86
N ILE A 121 8.63 0.00 13.77
CA ILE A 121 8.95 1.35 13.27
C ILE A 121 9.60 2.26 14.32
N ASN A 122 9.67 1.84 15.60
CA ASN A 122 10.28 2.63 16.66
C ASN A 122 11.78 2.29 16.81
N PRO A 123 12.70 3.21 16.53
CA PRO A 123 14.12 3.00 16.81
C PRO A 123 14.41 2.92 18.31
N ILE A 124 15.49 2.23 18.68
CA ILE A 124 16.11 2.42 19.99
C ILE A 124 16.71 3.82 20.06
N SER A 125 16.38 4.58 21.10
CA SER A 125 16.95 5.91 21.30
C SER A 125 18.19 5.81 22.18
N ILE A 126 19.30 6.38 21.72
CA ILE A 126 20.57 6.49 22.46
C ILE A 126 20.86 7.98 22.60
N ASP A 127 20.43 8.57 23.72
CA ASP A 127 20.42 10.02 23.91
C ASP A 127 21.39 10.45 25.03
N PRO A 128 22.39 11.29 24.73
CA PRO A 128 23.16 11.97 25.75
C PRO A 128 22.35 13.12 26.37
N GLU A 129 21.91 12.93 27.60
CA GLU A 129 21.26 13.96 28.41
C GLU A 129 22.33 14.87 29.04
N THR A 130 22.57 16.01 28.38
CA THR A 130 23.34 17.12 28.95
C THR A 130 22.68 17.58 30.25
N LYS A 131 23.41 17.55 31.36
CA LYS A 131 22.93 18.17 32.61
C LYS A 131 22.85 19.69 32.43
N GLY A 132 21.94 20.32 33.16
CA GLY A 132 22.06 21.75 33.48
C GLY A 132 23.38 22.03 34.21
N MET A 133 23.84 23.28 34.18
CA MET A 133 25.22 23.70 34.50
C MET A 133 25.67 23.53 35.97
N ASP A 134 24.91 22.81 36.80
CA ASP A 134 25.17 22.71 38.23
C ASP A 134 26.25 21.68 38.60
N GLN A 135 27.22 22.17 39.39
CA GLN A 135 28.17 21.39 40.20
C GLN A 135 29.29 20.62 39.48
N GLY A 136 30.01 21.34 38.61
CA GLY A 136 31.49 21.35 38.67
C GLY A 136 32.26 20.10 38.24
N LYS A 137 31.62 19.09 37.64
CA LYS A 137 32.26 18.00 36.90
C LYS A 137 31.40 17.63 35.69
N ASP A 138 32.00 17.58 34.50
CA ASP A 138 31.33 17.39 33.19
C ASP A 138 30.78 15.97 32.97
N ARG A 139 29.82 15.60 33.82
CA ARG A 139 29.22 14.26 33.91
C ARG A 139 27.82 14.28 33.32
N PHE A 140 27.71 14.27 31.99
CA PHE A 140 26.44 14.03 31.30
C PHE A 140 25.89 12.62 31.63
N LYS A 141 24.61 12.39 31.34
CA LYS A 141 24.00 11.06 31.42
C LYS A 141 23.80 10.49 30.02
N MET A 142 23.92 9.18 29.86
CA MET A 142 23.48 8.49 28.64
C MET A 142 22.20 7.72 28.95
N ARG A 143 21.15 7.89 28.13
CA ARG A 143 19.92 7.10 28.26
C ARG A 143 19.67 6.25 27.02
N PHE A 144 19.45 4.96 27.23
CA PHE A 144 18.95 4.03 26.23
C PHE A 144 17.44 3.86 26.45
N LYS A 145 16.63 4.07 25.40
CA LYS A 145 15.15 4.00 25.49
C LYS A 145 14.55 3.06 24.45
N LEU A 146 13.51 2.34 24.85
CA LEU A 146 12.50 1.74 23.95
C LEU A 146 11.15 2.41 24.21
N GLN A 147 10.48 2.86 23.16
CA GLN A 147 9.33 3.77 23.28
C GLN A 147 8.04 3.11 23.83
N ARG A 148 7.97 1.77 23.87
CA ARG A 148 6.89 1.01 24.53
C ARG A 148 7.31 0.24 25.77
N ASP A 149 8.58 -0.14 25.90
CA ASP A 149 9.10 -0.86 27.07
C ASP A 149 9.84 0.13 27.99
N PHE A 150 9.07 0.80 28.84
CA PHE A 150 9.62 1.78 29.77
C PHE A 150 10.43 1.15 30.91
N GLU A 151 10.27 -0.15 31.18
CA GLU A 151 11.00 -0.89 32.21
C GLU A 151 12.40 -1.32 31.72
N ALA A 152 12.58 -1.48 30.41
CA ALA A 152 13.88 -1.72 29.79
C ALA A 152 14.77 -0.47 29.66
N ASN A 153 14.29 0.74 30.00
CA ASN A 153 15.06 1.98 29.89
C ASN A 153 16.31 1.97 30.80
N LEU A 154 17.49 2.26 30.23
CA LEU A 154 18.75 2.33 30.98
C LEU A 154 19.23 3.79 31.11
N LEU A 155 19.80 4.16 32.26
CA LEU A 155 20.31 5.51 32.51
C LEU A 155 21.68 5.45 33.21
N PHE A 156 22.75 5.71 32.46
CA PHE A 156 24.12 5.72 32.95
C PHE A 156 24.58 7.15 33.26
N THR A 157 25.34 7.37 34.34
CA THR A 157 26.09 8.62 34.53
C THR A 157 27.50 8.41 34.01
N ILE A 158 27.90 9.15 32.98
CA ILE A 158 29.17 8.91 32.31
C ILE A 158 30.33 9.39 33.18
N HIS A 159 31.36 8.56 33.26
CA HIS A 159 32.61 8.76 33.98
C HIS A 159 33.80 8.47 33.07
N ASP A 160 35.01 8.82 33.51
CA ASP A 160 36.22 8.77 32.68
C ASP A 160 36.53 7.34 32.18
N GLU A 161 36.25 6.33 32.99
CA GLU A 161 36.29 4.90 32.62
C GLU A 161 35.36 4.57 31.44
N HIS A 162 34.11 5.02 31.49
CA HIS A 162 33.14 4.82 30.41
C HIS A 162 33.63 5.51 29.12
N ASN A 163 34.07 6.76 29.21
CA ASN A 163 34.61 7.51 28.06
C ASN A 163 35.87 6.86 27.48
N ASN A 164 36.75 6.32 28.32
CA ASN A 164 37.93 5.57 27.87
C ASN A 164 37.53 4.26 27.18
N ARG A 165 36.49 3.56 27.65
CA ARG A 165 35.92 2.38 26.97
C ARG A 165 35.37 2.75 25.59
N CYS A 166 34.50 3.76 25.51
CA CYS A 166 33.94 4.26 24.25
C CYS A 166 35.05 4.66 23.25
N ARG A 167 36.17 5.24 23.72
CA ARG A 167 37.31 5.58 22.85
C ARG A 167 38.03 4.36 22.29
N GLN A 168 38.10 3.27 23.06
CA GLN A 168 38.66 1.99 22.58
C GLN A 168 37.74 1.32 21.55
N THR A 169 36.43 1.38 21.74
CA THR A 169 35.44 0.63 20.94
C THR A 169 34.86 1.40 19.75
N SER A 170 34.73 2.73 19.85
CA SER A 170 34.10 3.60 18.85
C SER A 170 35.12 4.50 18.14
N PHE A 171 36.16 3.89 17.55
CA PHE A 171 37.12 4.59 16.68
C PHE A 171 37.76 5.86 17.30
N GLY A 172 38.04 5.87 18.61
CA GLY A 172 38.59 7.03 19.31
C GLY A 172 37.58 8.10 19.76
N LEU A 173 36.27 7.88 19.60
CA LEU A 173 35.21 8.79 20.06
C LEU A 173 34.89 8.58 21.55
N ASP A 174 34.62 9.65 22.31
CA ASP A 174 33.99 9.50 23.63
C ASP A 174 32.52 9.07 23.51
N CYS A 175 31.88 8.74 24.64
CA CYS A 175 30.54 8.15 24.61
C CYS A 175 29.46 9.08 24.04
N TYR A 176 29.65 10.40 24.09
CA TYR A 176 28.74 11.38 23.49
C TYR A 176 28.85 11.32 21.97
N ASN A 177 30.07 11.48 21.45
CA ASN A 177 30.31 11.48 20.02
C ASN A 177 30.03 10.11 19.39
N ALA A 178 30.25 9.01 20.12
CA ALA A 178 29.87 7.66 19.71
C ALA A 178 28.34 7.48 19.54
N ALA A 179 27.53 8.06 20.43
CA ALA A 179 26.07 8.01 20.33
C ALA A 179 25.57 8.70 19.06
N GLU A 180 26.02 9.93 18.81
CA GLU A 180 25.63 10.68 17.62
C GLU A 180 26.20 10.05 16.32
N ASN A 181 27.32 9.31 16.40
CA ASN A 181 27.87 8.54 15.28
C ASN A 181 26.97 7.33 14.92
N LEU A 182 26.54 6.55 15.92
CA LEU A 182 25.58 5.45 15.75
C LEU A 182 24.23 5.96 15.26
N LYS A 183 23.71 7.02 15.88
CA LYS A 183 22.45 7.69 15.53
C LYS A 183 22.46 8.17 14.08
N SER A 184 23.57 8.72 13.59
CA SER A 184 23.75 9.12 12.19
C SER A 184 23.83 7.93 11.22
N ALA A 185 24.26 6.75 11.66
CA ALA A 185 24.23 5.52 10.87
C ALA A 185 22.83 4.88 10.82
N MET A 186 22.08 4.91 11.93
CA MET A 186 20.79 4.23 12.10
C MET A 186 19.59 5.07 11.65
N LYS A 187 19.70 6.40 11.67
CA LYS A 187 18.60 7.33 11.32
C LYS A 187 18.02 7.16 9.90
N PRO A 188 18.78 6.81 8.84
CA PRO A 188 18.20 6.63 7.50
C PRO A 188 17.05 5.62 7.44
N ALA A 189 17.17 4.48 8.15
CA ALA A 189 16.17 3.41 8.12
C ALA A 189 14.79 3.90 8.57
N PHE A 190 14.73 4.75 9.60
CA PHE A 190 13.48 5.22 10.16
C PHE A 190 13.07 6.61 9.67
N SER A 191 13.92 7.36 8.96
CA SER A 191 13.60 8.74 8.58
C SER A 191 12.45 8.85 7.58
N LEU A 192 12.36 7.92 6.63
CA LEU A 192 11.29 7.90 5.62
C LEU A 192 9.93 7.58 6.26
N VAL A 193 9.87 6.52 7.08
CA VAL A 193 8.70 6.19 7.90
C VAL A 193 8.29 7.34 8.82
N ASN A 194 9.24 7.96 9.52
CA ASN A 194 8.94 9.10 10.40
C ASN A 194 8.43 10.32 9.61
N ASN A 195 8.88 10.54 8.37
CA ASN A 195 8.32 11.56 7.48
C ASN A 195 6.92 11.19 6.95
N ALA A 196 6.69 9.91 6.63
CA ALA A 196 5.41 9.35 6.20
C ALA A 196 4.33 9.34 7.30
N ILE A 197 4.73 9.54 8.56
CA ILE A 197 3.85 9.70 9.72
C ILE A 197 3.76 11.19 10.10
N LEU A 198 4.85 11.77 10.63
CA LEU A 198 4.85 13.03 11.37
C LEU A 198 4.59 14.28 10.51
N ASN A 199 5.08 14.31 9.27
CA ASN A 199 5.13 15.54 8.47
C ASN A 199 3.89 15.71 7.58
N ASN A 200 2.76 16.06 8.21
CA ASN A 200 1.40 16.17 7.62
C ASN A 200 0.84 14.87 6.99
N ASN A 201 1.65 13.82 6.89
CA ASN A 201 1.30 12.59 6.20
C ASN A 201 0.36 11.69 7.02
N ASP A 202 0.25 11.78 8.35
CA ASP A 202 -0.79 11.11 9.14
C ASP A 202 -2.21 11.31 8.55
N LYS A 203 -2.52 12.52 8.08
CA LYS A 203 -3.81 12.82 7.42
C LYS A 203 -3.92 12.19 6.03
N ARG A 204 -2.81 12.11 5.28
CA ARG A 204 -2.76 11.46 3.96
C ARG A 204 -2.80 9.94 4.07
N LEU A 205 -2.07 9.34 5.00
CA LEU A 205 -2.09 7.92 5.32
C LEU A 205 -3.47 7.48 5.83
N SER A 206 -4.10 8.29 6.68
CA SER A 206 -5.51 8.08 7.07
C SER A 206 -6.46 8.24 5.88
N GLY A 207 -6.20 9.20 4.98
CA GLY A 207 -6.94 9.39 3.72
C GLY A 207 -6.83 8.18 2.80
N LEU A 208 -5.62 7.80 2.40
CA LEU A 208 -5.30 6.60 1.61
C LEU A 208 -5.91 5.33 2.22
N LYS A 209 -5.83 5.15 3.54
CA LYS A 209 -6.48 4.04 4.24
C LYS A 209 -8.00 4.11 4.12
N SER A 210 -8.61 5.27 4.33
CA SER A 210 -10.05 5.48 4.19
C SER A 210 -10.53 5.24 2.75
N ASP A 211 -9.81 5.75 1.76
CA ASP A 211 -10.07 5.55 0.33
C ASP A 211 -10.00 4.06 -0.03
N TRP A 212 -9.00 3.32 0.47
CA TRP A 212 -8.90 1.87 0.26
C TRP A 212 -9.96 1.07 1.03
N GLU A 213 -10.35 1.48 2.24
CA GLU A 213 -11.47 0.87 2.99
C GLU A 213 -12.82 1.14 2.31
N GLU A 214 -13.01 2.33 1.73
CA GLU A 214 -14.19 2.67 0.92
C GLU A 214 -14.20 1.87 -0.39
N PHE A 215 -13.09 1.81 -1.12
CA PHE A 215 -12.95 0.98 -2.33
C PHE A 215 -13.34 -0.48 -2.05
N ILE A 216 -12.80 -1.09 -1.00
CA ILE A 216 -13.12 -2.48 -0.61
C ILE A 216 -14.62 -2.64 -0.28
N LYS A 217 -15.27 -1.61 0.27
CA LYS A 217 -16.68 -1.65 0.71
C LYS A 217 -17.69 -1.32 -0.40
N VAL A 218 -17.31 -0.48 -1.36
CA VAL A 218 -18.21 0.21 -2.28
C VAL A 218 -17.95 -0.16 -3.74
N ALA A 219 -16.70 -0.42 -4.15
CA ALA A 219 -16.38 -0.73 -5.54
C ALA A 219 -16.89 -2.12 -5.96
N ARG A 220 -17.16 -2.28 -7.26
CA ARG A 220 -17.63 -3.54 -7.85
C ARG A 220 -16.52 -4.59 -7.74
N TYR A 221 -16.84 -5.86 -7.47
CA TYR A 221 -15.81 -6.91 -7.44
C TYR A 221 -15.01 -6.97 -8.75
N GLN A 222 -13.71 -7.23 -8.69
CA GLN A 222 -12.83 -7.39 -9.86
C GLN A 222 -12.09 -8.72 -9.83
N SER A 223 -12.09 -9.45 -10.94
CA SER A 223 -11.23 -10.62 -11.14
C SER A 223 -9.76 -10.22 -11.28
N PRO A 224 -8.80 -11.16 -11.19
CA PRO A 224 -7.38 -10.87 -11.43
C PRO A 224 -7.10 -10.27 -12.82
N LEU A 225 -7.91 -10.61 -13.84
CA LEU A 225 -7.81 -10.05 -15.19
C LEU A 225 -8.29 -8.58 -15.22
N ASP A 226 -9.37 -8.26 -14.52
CA ASP A 226 -9.90 -6.90 -14.39
C ASP A 226 -8.91 -5.99 -13.64
N VAL A 227 -8.26 -6.50 -12.59
CA VAL A 227 -7.20 -5.78 -11.86
C VAL A 227 -6.00 -5.51 -12.76
N TRP A 228 -5.44 -6.55 -13.41
CA TRP A 228 -4.34 -6.42 -14.38
C TRP A 228 -4.64 -5.39 -15.48
N PHE A 229 -5.86 -5.42 -16.03
CA PHE A 229 -6.28 -4.49 -17.07
C PHE A 229 -6.39 -3.06 -16.53
N THR A 230 -6.90 -2.88 -15.30
CA THR A 230 -6.99 -1.57 -14.64
C THR A 230 -5.60 -0.99 -14.34
N THR A 231 -4.69 -1.78 -13.77
CA THR A 231 -3.34 -1.32 -13.41
C THR A 231 -2.49 -1.06 -14.66
N THR A 232 -2.67 -1.84 -15.73
CA THR A 232 -2.06 -1.57 -17.04
C THR A 232 -2.52 -0.24 -17.63
N LEU A 233 -3.82 0.08 -17.57
CA LEU A 233 -4.37 1.34 -18.10
C LEU A 233 -4.07 2.56 -17.21
N GLN A 234 -3.87 2.36 -15.91
CA GLN A 234 -3.52 3.41 -14.94
C GLN A 234 -2.03 3.35 -14.52
N LYS A 235 -1.16 2.79 -15.37
CA LYS A 235 0.24 2.50 -15.05
C LYS A 235 0.97 3.65 -14.36
N ASN A 236 0.77 4.90 -14.79
CA ASN A 236 1.44 6.07 -14.23
C ASN A 236 1.14 6.31 -12.73
N LYS A 237 -0.05 5.92 -12.26
CA LYS A 237 -0.44 6.03 -10.84
C LYS A 237 0.17 4.91 -10.00
N PHE A 238 0.21 3.71 -10.57
CA PHE A 238 0.71 2.49 -9.93
C PHE A 238 2.24 2.32 -10.04
N SER A 239 2.92 3.02 -10.94
CA SER A 239 4.38 2.95 -11.06
C SER A 239 5.11 3.85 -10.06
N GLY A 240 5.89 3.26 -9.15
CA GLY A 240 6.80 3.97 -8.25
C GLY A 240 7.35 3.05 -7.15
N ILE A 241 7.68 3.65 -6.01
CA ILE A 241 7.86 2.97 -4.71
C ILE A 241 6.96 3.60 -3.62
N ASP A 242 5.99 4.41 -4.05
CA ASP A 242 5.29 5.38 -3.23
C ASP A 242 3.91 4.88 -2.83
N LEU A 243 3.46 5.25 -1.62
CA LEU A 243 2.11 4.92 -1.18
C LEU A 243 1.07 5.73 -1.98
N VAL A 244 0.24 5.03 -2.76
CA VAL A 244 -0.88 5.61 -3.52
C VAL A 244 -2.23 4.94 -3.17
N GLY A 245 -3.30 5.62 -3.60
CA GLY A 245 -4.68 5.22 -3.32
C GLY A 245 -5.21 4.14 -4.27
N PRO A 246 -6.50 3.78 -4.13
CA PRO A 246 -7.23 2.98 -5.10
C PRO A 246 -7.16 3.58 -6.53
N PRO A 247 -7.44 2.76 -7.57
CA PRO A 247 -7.58 3.25 -8.93
C PRO A 247 -8.70 4.30 -9.01
N ASN A 248 -8.59 5.26 -9.92
CA ASN A 248 -9.60 6.33 -10.06
C ASN A 248 -10.91 5.81 -10.67
N TRP A 249 -10.83 4.72 -11.43
CA TRP A 249 -11.95 4.00 -12.03
C TRP A 249 -11.53 2.54 -12.24
N GLN A 250 -12.48 1.63 -12.32
CA GLN A 250 -12.23 0.20 -12.50
C GLN A 250 -12.40 -0.16 -13.98
N ALA A 251 -11.46 -0.95 -14.52
CA ALA A 251 -11.61 -1.59 -15.83
C ALA A 251 -12.14 -3.03 -15.65
N PHE A 252 -12.91 -3.51 -16.62
CA PHE A 252 -13.33 -4.92 -16.71
C PHE A 252 -13.04 -5.47 -18.09
N LEU A 253 -12.72 -6.76 -18.17
CA LEU A 253 -12.30 -7.43 -19.39
C LEU A 253 -12.75 -8.90 -19.39
N LEU A 254 -13.53 -9.31 -20.39
CA LEU A 254 -13.99 -10.69 -20.61
C LEU A 254 -14.71 -11.32 -19.38
N ARG A 255 -15.52 -10.53 -18.67
CA ARG A 255 -16.22 -10.96 -17.44
C ARG A 255 -17.50 -11.74 -17.78
N PRO A 256 -17.62 -13.03 -17.41
CA PRO A 256 -18.87 -13.77 -17.51
C PRO A 256 -19.81 -13.43 -16.35
N SER A 257 -21.11 -13.45 -16.59
CA SER A 257 -22.14 -13.28 -15.57
C SER A 257 -23.46 -13.96 -15.94
N ILE A 258 -24.40 -14.08 -14.99
CA ILE A 258 -25.76 -14.58 -15.25
C ILE A 258 -26.72 -13.40 -15.22
N VAL A 259 -27.61 -13.33 -16.21
CA VAL A 259 -28.61 -12.26 -16.33
C VAL A 259 -30.02 -12.86 -16.39
N TYR A 260 -31.00 -12.09 -15.92
CA TYR A 260 -32.41 -12.33 -16.19
C TYR A 260 -32.81 -11.44 -17.38
N GLU A 261 -33.34 -12.04 -18.44
CA GLU A 261 -33.56 -11.40 -19.74
C GLU A 261 -35.05 -11.46 -20.14
N ASN A 262 -35.63 -10.28 -20.42
CA ASN A 262 -36.97 -10.12 -20.99
C ASN A 262 -36.87 -9.75 -22.48
N ILE A 263 -37.44 -10.59 -23.34
CA ILE A 263 -37.61 -10.36 -24.78
C ILE A 263 -39.10 -10.08 -25.02
N HIS A 264 -39.46 -8.84 -25.38
CA HIS A 264 -40.88 -8.43 -25.38
C HIS A 264 -41.66 -8.98 -26.57
N GLU A 265 -40.95 -9.26 -27.66
CA GLU A 265 -41.46 -9.69 -28.96
C GLU A 265 -41.94 -11.15 -28.95
N LEU A 266 -41.46 -11.96 -27.99
CA LEU A 266 -41.79 -13.39 -27.88
C LEU A 266 -43.20 -13.66 -27.33
N GLU A 267 -43.67 -14.89 -27.50
CA GLU A 267 -44.97 -15.33 -26.96
C GLU A 267 -45.00 -15.34 -25.42
N LYS A 268 -46.21 -15.19 -24.86
CA LYS A 268 -46.41 -15.08 -23.41
C LYS A 268 -46.12 -16.42 -22.72
N GLY A 269 -44.92 -16.52 -22.19
CA GLY A 269 -44.36 -17.70 -21.52
C GLY A 269 -42.85 -17.77 -21.72
N ASN A 270 -42.38 -17.36 -22.92
CA ASN A 270 -41.00 -17.54 -23.37
C ASN A 270 -40.21 -16.22 -23.40
N ARG A 271 -40.81 -15.13 -22.88
CA ARG A 271 -40.22 -13.78 -22.81
C ARG A 271 -39.08 -13.70 -21.80
N ASP A 272 -39.36 -14.18 -20.60
CA ASP A 272 -38.57 -13.99 -19.38
C ASP A 272 -37.82 -15.27 -19.03
N ASP A 273 -36.48 -15.25 -19.09
CA ASP A 273 -35.67 -16.40 -18.65
C ASP A 273 -34.25 -15.99 -18.23
N VAL A 274 -33.48 -16.93 -17.70
CA VAL A 274 -32.08 -16.78 -17.29
C VAL A 274 -31.15 -17.01 -18.48
N SER A 275 -30.26 -16.07 -18.76
CA SER A 275 -29.31 -16.10 -19.87
C SER A 275 -27.87 -15.92 -19.38
N ILE A 276 -26.89 -16.30 -20.20
CA ILE A 276 -25.46 -16.08 -19.91
C ILE A 276 -25.02 -14.78 -20.59
N ALA A 277 -24.32 -13.91 -19.88
CA ALA A 277 -23.76 -12.68 -20.44
C ALA A 277 -22.22 -12.67 -20.36
N ILE A 278 -21.59 -12.01 -21.32
CA ILE A 278 -20.15 -11.71 -21.33
C ILE A 278 -19.98 -10.20 -21.52
N GLU A 279 -19.43 -9.55 -20.50
CA GLU A 279 -18.94 -8.18 -20.54
C GLU A 279 -17.54 -8.18 -21.16
N TRP A 280 -17.45 -7.74 -22.42
CA TRP A 280 -16.21 -7.75 -23.21
C TRP A 280 -15.21 -6.73 -22.68
N ILE A 281 -15.69 -5.50 -22.46
CA ILE A 281 -14.93 -4.40 -21.89
C ILE A 281 -15.88 -3.50 -21.09
N GLY A 282 -15.48 -3.10 -19.89
CA GLY A 282 -16.26 -2.25 -19.01
C GLY A 282 -15.43 -1.22 -18.25
N PHE A 283 -16.07 -0.14 -17.84
CA PHE A 283 -15.51 0.96 -17.06
C PHE A 283 -16.46 1.34 -15.94
N ASN A 284 -15.97 1.53 -14.71
CA ASN A 284 -16.79 1.92 -13.56
C ASN A 284 -16.11 2.99 -12.68
N TRP A 285 -16.74 4.16 -12.59
CA TRP A 285 -16.41 5.25 -11.69
C TRP A 285 -17.03 4.94 -10.32
N TRP A 286 -16.21 4.33 -9.45
CA TRP A 286 -16.71 3.64 -8.26
C TRP A 286 -17.08 4.57 -7.10
N LYS A 287 -16.54 5.79 -7.04
CA LYS A 287 -16.94 6.82 -6.05
C LYS A 287 -18.31 7.41 -6.42
N GLU A 288 -18.53 7.61 -7.72
CA GLU A 288 -19.76 8.10 -8.34
C GLU A 288 -20.86 7.02 -8.36
N GLY A 289 -20.46 5.75 -8.35
CA GLY A 289 -21.35 4.60 -8.42
C GLY A 289 -21.91 4.36 -9.82
N ILE A 290 -21.19 4.73 -10.89
CA ILE A 290 -21.68 4.68 -12.28
C ILE A 290 -20.63 4.01 -13.18
N GLY A 291 -21.08 3.07 -14.01
CA GLY A 291 -20.24 2.45 -15.02
C GLY A 291 -21.01 2.06 -16.28
N PHE A 292 -20.29 1.67 -17.33
CA PHE A 292 -20.86 1.12 -18.55
C PHE A 292 -19.97 0.00 -19.10
N SER A 293 -20.55 -0.92 -19.87
CA SER A 293 -19.79 -1.96 -20.58
C SER A 293 -20.44 -2.37 -21.90
N LEU A 294 -19.62 -2.94 -22.79
CA LEU A 294 -20.07 -3.63 -24.01
C LEU A 294 -20.31 -5.10 -23.68
N THR A 295 -21.49 -5.60 -24.01
CA THR A 295 -21.98 -6.90 -23.52
C THR A 295 -22.58 -7.73 -24.64
N SER A 296 -22.30 -9.03 -24.63
CA SER A 296 -23.05 -10.04 -25.39
C SER A 296 -23.90 -10.88 -24.44
N ILE A 297 -25.06 -11.35 -24.90
CA ILE A 297 -25.89 -12.33 -24.20
C ILE A 297 -26.08 -13.56 -25.09
N TYR A 298 -25.89 -14.73 -24.50
CA TYR A 298 -26.18 -16.02 -25.10
C TYR A 298 -27.37 -16.69 -24.40
N HIS A 299 -28.37 -17.07 -25.19
CA HIS A 299 -29.47 -17.94 -24.79
C HIS A 299 -30.06 -18.62 -26.02
N ASP A 300 -29.92 -19.94 -26.12
CA ASP A 300 -30.45 -20.76 -27.22
C ASP A 300 -31.97 -20.98 -27.05
N ARG A 301 -32.80 -20.26 -27.82
CA ARG A 301 -34.27 -20.39 -27.86
C ARG A 301 -34.73 -20.66 -29.30
N PRO A 302 -35.75 -21.50 -29.55
CA PRO A 302 -36.19 -21.82 -30.90
C PRO A 302 -36.87 -20.65 -31.65
N GLU A 303 -37.28 -19.58 -30.95
CA GLU A 303 -38.00 -18.44 -31.52
C GLU A 303 -37.14 -17.18 -31.80
N THR A 304 -35.87 -17.16 -31.41
CA THR A 304 -35.00 -15.97 -31.55
C THR A 304 -33.52 -16.34 -31.65
N ASP A 305 -32.70 -15.52 -32.31
CA ASP A 305 -31.27 -15.77 -32.45
C ASP A 305 -30.58 -15.94 -31.09
N ALA A 306 -29.73 -16.95 -30.97
CA ALA A 306 -29.11 -17.32 -29.70
C ALA A 306 -28.14 -16.27 -29.12
N LEU A 307 -27.73 -15.26 -29.89
CA LEU A 307 -26.67 -14.31 -29.53
C LEU A 307 -27.09 -12.85 -29.76
N GLY A 308 -27.26 -12.09 -28.68
CA GLY A 308 -27.50 -10.64 -28.69
C GLY A 308 -26.23 -9.83 -28.37
N TYR A 309 -26.14 -8.62 -28.91
CA TYR A 309 -25.07 -7.65 -28.62
C TYR A 309 -25.63 -6.30 -28.17
N GLY A 310 -24.96 -5.62 -27.25
CA GLY A 310 -25.38 -4.29 -26.81
C GLY A 310 -24.56 -3.74 -25.63
N ILE A 311 -25.25 -3.05 -24.71
CA ILE A 311 -24.63 -2.28 -23.63
C ILE A 311 -25.25 -2.61 -22.27
N THR A 312 -24.42 -2.59 -21.23
CA THR A 312 -24.85 -2.58 -19.82
C THR A 312 -24.52 -1.23 -19.20
N LEU A 313 -25.42 -0.73 -18.35
CA LEU A 313 -25.17 0.37 -17.41
C LEU A 313 -25.09 -0.21 -15.99
N HIS A 314 -24.07 0.19 -15.24
CA HIS A 314 -23.84 -0.20 -13.85
C HIS A 314 -24.19 0.98 -12.92
N ILE A 315 -24.98 0.73 -11.88
CA ILE A 315 -25.48 1.73 -10.92
C ILE A 315 -25.23 1.27 -9.48
N LYS A 316 -24.75 2.19 -8.64
CA LYS A 316 -24.29 1.97 -7.26
C LYS A 316 -23.27 0.82 -7.16
N ASN A 317 -22.49 0.61 -8.21
CA ASN A 317 -21.52 -0.47 -8.41
C ASN A 317 -22.06 -1.92 -8.35
N LYS A 318 -23.38 -2.11 -8.13
CA LYS A 318 -23.99 -3.42 -7.77
C LYS A 318 -25.16 -3.83 -8.65
N TYR A 319 -25.96 -2.86 -9.08
CA TYR A 319 -27.09 -3.10 -9.96
C TYR A 319 -26.63 -2.87 -11.39
N SER A 320 -26.76 -3.86 -12.26
CA SER A 320 -26.45 -3.68 -13.67
C SER A 320 -27.65 -4.08 -14.52
N PHE A 321 -28.00 -3.24 -15.48
CA PHE A 321 -29.06 -3.50 -16.44
C PHE A 321 -28.62 -3.05 -17.82
N GLY A 322 -29.16 -3.67 -18.86
CA GLY A 322 -28.74 -3.36 -20.21
C GLY A 322 -29.80 -3.68 -21.25
N TYR A 323 -29.41 -3.42 -22.50
CA TYR A 323 -30.18 -3.74 -23.68
C TYR A 323 -29.26 -4.42 -24.70
N VAL A 324 -29.72 -5.53 -25.29
CA VAL A 324 -29.08 -6.15 -26.46
C VAL A 324 -30.04 -6.25 -27.63
N HIS A 325 -29.47 -6.31 -28.83
CA HIS A 325 -30.16 -6.50 -30.10
C HIS A 325 -29.63 -7.76 -30.81
N ARG A 326 -30.52 -8.43 -31.54
CA ARG A 326 -30.28 -9.70 -32.26
C ARG A 326 -30.48 -9.51 -33.78
N SER A 327 -29.92 -10.41 -34.59
CA SER A 327 -29.95 -10.30 -36.06
C SER A 327 -31.33 -10.54 -36.69
N ASP A 328 -32.17 -11.33 -36.03
CA ASP A 328 -33.62 -11.49 -36.23
C ASP A 328 -34.45 -10.20 -36.00
N ASN A 329 -33.79 -9.11 -35.61
CA ASN A 329 -34.34 -7.79 -35.26
C ASN A 329 -35.09 -7.73 -33.91
N ASN A 330 -35.04 -8.77 -33.07
CA ASN A 330 -35.56 -8.70 -31.71
C ASN A 330 -34.63 -7.87 -30.79
N GLY A 331 -35.20 -7.29 -29.74
CA GLY A 331 -34.47 -6.64 -28.65
C GLY A 331 -34.75 -7.30 -27.30
N SER A 332 -33.87 -7.12 -26.33
CA SER A 332 -34.13 -7.55 -24.96
C SER A 332 -33.60 -6.57 -23.92
N ILE A 333 -34.30 -6.49 -22.79
CA ILE A 333 -33.84 -5.78 -21.59
C ILE A 333 -33.45 -6.84 -20.58
N PHE A 334 -32.30 -6.67 -19.93
CA PHE A 334 -31.79 -7.62 -18.95
C PHE A 334 -31.32 -6.95 -17.66
N PHE A 335 -31.34 -7.73 -16.58
CA PHE A 335 -30.80 -7.39 -15.27
C PHE A 335 -29.74 -8.41 -14.87
N ASN A 336 -28.57 -7.95 -14.41
CA ASN A 336 -27.42 -8.79 -14.10
C ASN A 336 -27.41 -9.20 -12.61
N ILE A 337 -27.21 -10.49 -12.36
CA ILE A 337 -26.93 -11.06 -11.05
C ILE A 337 -25.45 -11.47 -11.07
N ASP A 338 -24.59 -10.52 -10.69
CA ASP A 338 -23.14 -10.65 -10.79
C ASP A 338 -22.61 -11.61 -9.71
N LEU A 339 -22.61 -12.91 -10.02
CA LEU A 339 -22.24 -13.99 -9.10
C LEU A 339 -20.86 -13.79 -8.44
N LEU A 340 -19.95 -13.07 -9.10
CA LEU A 340 -18.62 -12.80 -8.56
C LEU A 340 -18.68 -11.87 -7.32
N GLU A 341 -19.71 -11.03 -7.17
CA GLU A 341 -19.95 -10.29 -5.91
C GLU A 341 -20.52 -11.17 -4.79
N PHE A 342 -21.10 -12.32 -5.13
CA PHE A 342 -21.70 -13.26 -4.17
C PHE A 342 -20.68 -14.27 -3.62
N PHE A 343 -19.63 -14.57 -4.40
CA PHE A 343 -18.56 -15.51 -4.03
C PHE A 343 -17.19 -14.86 -3.80
N GLY A 344 -16.98 -13.62 -4.23
CA GLY A 344 -15.69 -12.93 -4.18
C GLY A 344 -15.57 -11.91 -3.05
N GLU A 345 -14.53 -12.03 -2.21
CA GLU A 345 -14.20 -10.97 -1.25
C GLU A 345 -13.42 -9.82 -1.92
N ASN A 346 -13.92 -8.59 -1.82
CA ASN A 346 -13.17 -7.38 -2.21
C ASN A 346 -11.83 -7.20 -1.46
N LYS A 347 -11.61 -7.90 -0.33
CA LYS A 347 -10.29 -7.97 0.33
C LYS A 347 -9.24 -8.69 -0.54
N ALA A 348 -9.63 -9.70 -1.32
CA ALA A 348 -8.75 -10.37 -2.27
C ALA A 348 -8.43 -9.45 -3.47
N VAL A 349 -9.39 -8.63 -3.90
CA VAL A 349 -9.19 -7.60 -4.93
C VAL A 349 -8.14 -6.58 -4.48
N TYR A 350 -8.21 -6.09 -3.24
CA TYR A 350 -7.17 -5.24 -2.66
C TYR A 350 -5.80 -5.93 -2.68
N LYS A 351 -5.69 -7.21 -2.28
CA LYS A 351 -4.42 -7.96 -2.39
C LYS A 351 -3.88 -7.98 -3.83
N LYS A 352 -4.75 -8.10 -4.84
CA LYS A 352 -4.34 -8.07 -6.25
C LYS A 352 -3.92 -6.70 -6.78
N TYR A 353 -4.46 -5.59 -6.28
CA TYR A 353 -3.87 -4.27 -6.57
C TYR A 353 -2.49 -4.12 -5.92
N LYS A 354 -2.32 -4.73 -4.74
CA LYS A 354 -1.05 -4.82 -3.99
C LYS A 354 -0.10 -5.89 -4.57
N GLU A 355 -0.14 -6.09 -5.89
CA GLU A 355 0.86 -6.76 -6.73
C GLU A 355 1.33 -5.85 -7.88
N TYR A 356 0.83 -4.61 -7.94
CA TYR A 356 1.14 -3.59 -8.96
C TYR A 356 1.44 -2.20 -8.36
N LEU A 357 1.37 -2.07 -7.03
CA LEU A 357 1.83 -0.90 -6.26
C LEU A 357 3.34 -1.00 -6.03
#